data_AF-A0A820G2K7-F1
#
_entry.id   AF-A0A820G2K7-F1
#
_cell.length_a   1.000
_cell.length_b   1.000
_cell.length_c   1.000
_cell.angle_alpha   90.00
_cell.angle_beta   90.00
_cell.angle_gamma   90.00
#
_symmetry.space_group_name_H-M   'P 1'
#
loop_
_entity.id
_entity.type
_entity.pdbx_description
1 polymer ?
#
loop_
_entity_poly.entity_id
_entity_poly.type
_entity_poly.pdbx_seq_one_letter_code
_entity_poly.pdbx_strand_id
1 'polypeptide(L)'
;MDEILDATNCQSCLTEPLDYVCGTDGRVYRSPCYIKYFNCLLDTDIQLACHKECPCNDTYVDNQNSEWMDLNIKENIISDPLDDNSPDDPRGQFDQCSRSIHRELRNRFFDWFHQIEKLEHKSQYYGSIDNCHPMVSYMFYHFDTTNDSELNDDELDSIEHLKDELCTDRFFQRCDHDGDKRLFPYEWCNCFQYALLPCELYNRDLDKAYWNKSMEGIFRPRCNSNGYYASR
;
A
#
# COMPACT_ATOMS: atom_id res chain seq x y z
N MET A 1 10.67 19.36 -28.72
CA MET A 1 10.94 17.91 -28.68
C MET A 1 11.97 17.79 -27.59
N ASP A 2 11.50 17.68 -26.37
CA ASP A 2 12.35 17.79 -25.20
C ASP A 2 12.75 16.37 -24.79
N GLU A 3 14.01 16.05 -25.07
CA GLU A 3 14.71 14.90 -24.49
C GLU A 3 14.84 15.12 -22.99
N ILE A 4 14.21 14.27 -22.19
CA ILE A 4 14.43 14.21 -20.74
C ILE A 4 15.62 13.28 -20.50
N LEU A 5 16.71 13.86 -20.05
CA LEU A 5 17.92 13.21 -19.54
C LEU A 5 17.59 12.43 -18.25
N ASP A 6 18.00 11.16 -18.16
CA ASP A 6 18.30 10.55 -16.85
C ASP A 6 19.35 9.42 -16.98
N ALA A 7 20.26 9.33 -16.01
CA ALA A 7 21.42 8.42 -15.86
C ALA A 7 22.02 7.80 -17.15
N THR A 8 23.12 8.39 -17.62
CA THR A 8 23.66 8.48 -19.00
C THR A 8 23.97 7.22 -19.83
N ASN A 9 23.37 6.05 -19.59
CA ASN A 9 23.42 4.92 -20.55
C ASN A 9 22.33 3.85 -20.36
N CYS A 10 21.36 4.03 -19.45
CA CYS A 10 20.33 3.02 -19.20
C CYS A 10 19.07 3.28 -20.04
N GLN A 11 18.71 2.33 -20.89
CA GLN A 11 17.52 2.44 -21.75
C GLN A 11 16.23 2.40 -20.92
N SER A 12 15.44 3.47 -20.99
CA SER A 12 14.16 3.55 -20.27
C SER A 12 13.09 2.64 -20.88
N CYS A 13 12.11 2.27 -20.06
CA CYS A 13 11.03 1.33 -20.42
C CYS A 13 9.64 1.95 -20.25
N LEU A 14 9.52 3.28 -20.34
CA LEU A 14 8.28 4.00 -20.05
C LEU A 14 7.18 3.79 -21.10
N THR A 15 7.56 3.44 -22.33
CA THR A 15 6.64 3.22 -23.46
C THR A 15 6.29 1.77 -23.72
N GLU A 16 6.89 0.83 -22.96
CA GLU A 16 6.65 -0.60 -23.14
C GLU A 16 5.34 -1.03 -22.47
N PRO A 17 4.58 -1.96 -23.09
CA PRO A 17 3.40 -2.54 -22.46
C PRO A 17 3.78 -3.31 -21.18
N LEU A 18 2.85 -3.35 -20.22
CA LEU A 18 3.01 -4.15 -19.02
C LEU A 18 3.03 -5.64 -19.39
N ASP A 19 4.08 -6.33 -18.96
CA ASP A 19 4.28 -7.77 -19.15
C ASP A 19 4.97 -8.32 -17.91
N TYR A 20 4.18 -8.56 -16.86
CA TYR A 20 4.74 -8.90 -15.55
C TYR A 20 5.57 -10.18 -15.61
N VAL A 21 6.76 -10.13 -15.02
CA VAL A 21 7.75 -11.21 -15.06
C VAL A 21 8.43 -11.43 -13.72
N CYS A 22 8.87 -12.66 -13.47
CA CYS A 22 9.62 -13.04 -12.30
C CYS A 22 11.12 -12.99 -12.57
N GLY A 23 11.87 -12.31 -11.71
CA GLY A 23 13.33 -12.31 -11.71
C GLY A 23 13.91 -13.54 -11.02
N THR A 24 15.18 -13.86 -11.33
CA THR A 24 15.94 -14.91 -10.63
C THR A 24 16.17 -14.63 -9.16
N ASP A 25 15.93 -13.40 -8.71
CA ASP A 25 15.94 -12.97 -7.32
C ASP A 25 14.60 -13.24 -6.59
N GLY A 26 13.62 -13.83 -7.28
CA GLY A 26 12.32 -14.18 -6.72
C GLY A 26 11.35 -13.00 -6.61
N ARG A 27 11.61 -11.87 -7.28
CA ARG A 27 10.74 -10.69 -7.31
C ARG A 27 10.00 -10.54 -8.63
N VAL A 28 8.81 -9.91 -8.60
CA VAL A 28 8.05 -9.57 -9.80
C VAL A 28 8.47 -8.19 -10.31
N TYR A 29 8.65 -8.07 -11.62
CA TYR A 29 8.96 -6.84 -12.34
C TYR A 29 7.87 -6.53 -13.35
N ARG A 30 7.65 -5.24 -13.62
CA ARG A 30 6.56 -4.77 -14.52
C ARG A 30 6.73 -5.16 -15.99
N SER A 31 7.96 -5.45 -16.41
CA SER A 31 8.28 -5.92 -17.77
C SER A 31 9.70 -6.50 -17.83
N PRO A 32 10.01 -7.36 -18.84
CA PRO A 32 11.37 -7.78 -19.11
C PRO A 32 12.31 -6.61 -19.40
N CYS A 33 11.79 -5.52 -20.01
CA CYS A 33 12.55 -4.29 -20.21
C CYS A 33 12.94 -3.69 -18.86
N TYR A 34 12.01 -3.63 -17.90
CA TYR A 34 12.28 -3.03 -16.61
C TYR A 34 13.33 -3.81 -15.80
N ILE A 35 13.42 -5.13 -15.95
CA ILE A 35 14.55 -5.92 -15.40
C ILE A 35 15.89 -5.39 -15.93
N LYS A 36 16.01 -5.20 -17.25
CA LYS A 36 17.25 -4.69 -17.87
C LYS A 36 17.58 -3.27 -17.42
N TYR A 37 16.57 -2.42 -17.31
CA TYR A 37 16.71 -1.07 -16.80
C TYR A 37 17.18 -1.05 -15.34
N PHE A 38 16.57 -1.87 -14.49
CA PHE A 38 16.92 -2.01 -13.08
C PHE A 38 18.34 -2.57 -12.89
N ASN A 39 18.72 -3.58 -13.68
CA ASN A 39 20.09 -4.11 -13.73
C ASN A 39 21.10 -3.02 -14.08
N CYS A 40 20.79 -2.19 -15.07
CA CYS A 40 21.65 -1.09 -15.49
C CYS A 40 21.79 0.00 -14.42
N LEU A 41 20.70 0.36 -13.73
CA LEU A 41 20.72 1.40 -12.71
C LEU A 41 21.44 0.99 -11.42
N LEU A 42 21.28 -0.27 -11.00
CA LEU A 42 21.75 -0.74 -9.69
C LEU A 42 22.93 -1.70 -9.77
N ASP A 43 23.51 -1.88 -10.97
CA ASP A 43 24.61 -2.82 -11.23
C ASP A 43 24.28 -4.24 -10.71
N THR A 44 23.12 -4.75 -11.12
CA THR A 44 22.63 -6.10 -10.76
C THR A 44 22.54 -7.00 -11.99
N ASP A 45 22.52 -8.33 -11.78
CA ASP A 45 22.41 -9.34 -12.84
C ASP A 45 21.16 -10.21 -12.65
N ILE A 46 20.00 -9.56 -12.50
CA ILE A 46 18.72 -10.27 -12.38
C ILE A 46 18.30 -10.74 -13.77
N GLN A 47 18.07 -12.04 -13.92
CA GLN A 47 17.61 -12.62 -15.18
C GLN A 47 16.11 -12.91 -15.11
N LEU A 48 15.47 -12.98 -16.27
CA LEU A 48 14.09 -13.44 -16.38
C LEU A 48 14.00 -14.92 -16.00
N ALA A 49 13.36 -15.23 -14.86
CA ALA A 49 13.15 -16.60 -14.41
C ALA A 49 11.94 -17.25 -15.10
N CYS A 50 10.79 -16.56 -15.10
CA CYS A 50 9.59 -16.98 -15.83
C CYS A 50 8.65 -15.79 -16.03
N HIS A 51 7.68 -15.93 -16.94
CA HIS A 51 6.65 -14.93 -17.12
C HIS A 51 5.55 -15.12 -16.06
N LYS A 52 4.91 -14.01 -15.69
CA LYS A 52 3.70 -13.91 -14.85
C LYS A 52 3.83 -14.24 -13.37
N GLU A 53 4.48 -15.33 -12.98
CA GLU A 53 4.39 -15.86 -11.61
C GLU A 53 5.74 -15.89 -10.90
N CYS A 54 5.78 -15.55 -9.62
CA CYS A 54 6.99 -15.62 -8.83
C CYS A 54 6.70 -16.23 -7.44
N PRO A 55 7.48 -17.23 -6.98
CA PRO A 55 8.51 -17.96 -7.73
C PRO A 55 7.88 -18.87 -8.81
N CYS A 56 8.70 -19.38 -9.72
CA CYS A 56 8.29 -20.22 -10.87
C CYS A 56 8.05 -21.69 -10.45
N ASN A 57 6.81 -22.16 -10.29
CA ASN A 57 6.44 -23.59 -10.10
C ASN A 57 4.92 -23.77 -9.99
N ASP A 58 4.38 -24.63 -10.87
CA ASP A 58 2.97 -24.80 -11.26
C ASP A 58 2.11 -25.69 -10.33
N THR A 59 2.40 -25.79 -9.03
CA THR A 59 1.56 -26.66 -8.17
C THR A 59 1.32 -26.03 -6.81
N TYR A 60 0.11 -25.53 -6.53
CA TYR A 60 -0.62 -25.94 -5.31
C TYR A 60 -2.08 -25.46 -5.22
N VAL A 61 -2.82 -26.30 -4.49
CA VAL A 61 -4.23 -26.39 -4.11
C VAL A 61 -4.70 -25.25 -3.20
N ASP A 62 -5.93 -24.83 -3.44
CA ASP A 62 -6.73 -23.91 -2.62
C ASP A 62 -7.06 -24.52 -1.26
N ASN A 63 -6.77 -23.81 -0.17
CA ASN A 63 -7.30 -24.12 1.16
C ASN A 63 -7.32 -22.86 2.05
N GLN A 64 -8.43 -22.14 1.92
CA GLN A 64 -9.28 -21.57 2.99
C GLN A 64 -8.72 -20.61 4.06
N ASN A 65 -9.36 -19.44 4.06
CA ASN A 65 -9.93 -18.69 5.20
C ASN A 65 -8.96 -17.98 6.18
N SER A 66 -8.84 -16.66 6.02
CA SER A 66 -8.59 -15.73 7.13
C SER A 66 -9.87 -14.95 7.39
N GLU A 67 -10.31 -14.94 8.65
CA GLU A 67 -11.54 -14.26 9.11
C GLU A 67 -11.51 -12.72 8.91
N TRP A 68 -10.34 -12.14 8.62
CA TRP A 68 -10.17 -10.74 8.22
C TRP A 68 -10.71 -10.45 6.81
N MET A 69 -10.69 -11.44 5.91
CA MET A 69 -11.23 -11.29 4.54
C MET A 69 -12.76 -11.11 4.55
N ASP A 70 -13.45 -11.69 5.53
CA ASP A 70 -14.92 -11.68 5.57
C ASP A 70 -15.50 -10.37 6.11
N LEU A 71 -14.75 -9.59 6.91
CA LEU A 71 -15.21 -8.28 7.39
C LEU A 71 -15.05 -7.19 6.32
N ASN A 72 -13.92 -7.18 5.60
CA ASN A 72 -13.67 -6.19 4.54
C ASN A 72 -14.46 -6.47 3.24
N ILE A 73 -14.91 -7.71 3.00
CA ILE A 73 -15.72 -8.06 1.83
C ILE A 73 -17.23 -8.01 2.13
N LYS A 74 -17.69 -8.35 3.35
CA LYS A 74 -19.11 -8.24 3.72
C LYS A 74 -19.56 -6.79 3.94
N GLU A 75 -18.65 -5.86 4.15
CA GLU A 75 -18.93 -4.43 4.23
C GLU A 75 -18.73 -3.65 2.93
N ASN A 76 -18.95 -4.28 1.77
CA ASN A 76 -19.39 -3.56 0.55
C ASN A 76 -20.81 -2.93 0.70
N ILE A 77 -21.23 -2.64 1.94
CA ILE A 77 -22.54 -2.08 2.34
C ILE A 77 -22.37 -0.86 3.26
N ILE A 78 -21.21 -0.63 3.88
CA ILE A 78 -20.90 0.64 4.55
C ILE A 78 -20.00 1.45 3.62
N SER A 79 -20.52 2.54 3.07
CA SER A 79 -19.73 3.50 2.28
C SER A 79 -18.53 3.96 3.11
N ASP A 80 -17.29 3.72 2.63
CA ASP A 80 -16.09 4.36 3.15
C ASP A 80 -16.42 5.85 3.31
N PRO A 81 -16.23 6.47 4.48
CA PRO A 81 -16.44 7.91 4.62
C PRO A 81 -15.63 8.72 3.60
N LEU A 82 -14.58 8.16 3.00
CA LEU A 82 -13.84 8.74 1.88
C LEU A 82 -14.43 8.48 0.47
N ASP A 83 -15.51 7.70 0.33
CA ASP A 83 -16.23 7.35 -0.93
C ASP A 83 -17.44 8.24 -1.25
N ASP A 84 -17.77 9.21 -0.39
CA ASP A 84 -18.90 10.09 -0.66
C ASP A 84 -18.62 10.98 -1.89
N ASN A 85 -19.53 10.93 -2.87
CA ASN A 85 -19.59 11.84 -4.02
C ASN A 85 -20.08 13.24 -3.62
N SER A 86 -20.21 13.55 -2.32
CA SER A 86 -20.46 14.90 -1.85
C SER A 86 -19.37 15.82 -2.42
N PRO A 87 -19.75 16.93 -3.08
CA PRO A 87 -18.77 17.90 -3.54
C PRO A 87 -17.94 18.34 -2.34
N ASP A 88 -16.62 18.40 -2.54
CA ASP A 88 -15.70 19.13 -1.67
C ASP A 88 -16.32 20.53 -1.42
N ASP A 89 -16.24 21.03 -0.19
CA ASP A 89 -16.91 22.22 0.35
C ASP A 89 -17.37 23.24 -0.74
N PRO A 90 -18.67 23.59 -0.84
CA PRO A 90 -19.17 24.58 -1.78
C PRO A 90 -18.57 25.99 -1.62
N ARG A 91 -17.74 26.23 -0.59
CA ARG A 91 -16.93 27.45 -0.42
C ARG A 91 -15.64 27.51 -1.24
N GLY A 92 -15.37 26.52 -2.11
CA GLY A 92 -14.54 26.72 -3.30
C GLY A 92 -13.15 27.33 -3.03
N GLN A 93 -12.48 26.86 -1.98
CA GLN A 93 -11.02 26.97 -1.94
C GLN A 93 -10.50 25.72 -2.65
N PHE A 94 -9.55 25.87 -3.58
CA PHE A 94 -8.86 24.74 -4.23
C PHE A 94 -8.21 23.88 -3.15
N ASP A 95 -8.98 22.92 -2.61
CA ASP A 95 -8.53 22.04 -1.55
C ASP A 95 -7.71 20.95 -2.22
N GLN A 96 -6.39 21.07 -2.15
CA GLN A 96 -5.46 20.15 -2.82
C GLN A 96 -5.46 18.75 -2.19
N CYS A 97 -6.27 18.53 -1.15
CA CYS A 97 -6.30 17.33 -0.30
C CYS A 97 -7.69 16.68 -0.27
N SER A 98 -8.10 16.17 -1.44
CA SER A 98 -9.37 15.47 -1.62
C SER A 98 -9.42 14.15 -0.83
N ARG A 99 -10.63 13.62 -0.62
CA ARG A 99 -10.83 12.31 0.03
C ARG A 99 -10.12 11.16 -0.70
N SER A 100 -9.97 11.26 -2.02
CA SER A 100 -9.23 10.26 -2.81
C SER A 100 -7.73 10.27 -2.49
N ILE A 101 -7.13 11.45 -2.35
CA ILE A 101 -5.71 11.59 -1.97
C ILE A 101 -5.48 11.03 -0.57
N HIS A 102 -6.38 11.32 0.37
CA HIS A 102 -6.32 10.77 1.72
C HIS A 102 -6.41 9.24 1.75
N ARG A 103 -7.18 8.64 0.83
CA ARG A 103 -7.25 7.18 0.68
C ARG A 103 -5.95 6.59 0.15
N GLU A 104 -5.34 7.24 -0.84
CA GLU A 104 -4.05 6.82 -1.38
C GLU A 104 -2.94 6.94 -0.33
N LEU A 105 -2.92 8.04 0.42
CA LEU A 105 -2.07 8.24 1.60
C LEU A 105 -2.23 7.06 2.58
N ARG A 106 -3.46 6.80 3.01
CA ARG A 106 -3.81 5.70 3.93
C ARG A 106 -3.28 4.35 3.46
N ASN A 107 -3.47 4.01 2.19
CA ASN A 107 -3.00 2.73 1.63
C ASN A 107 -1.46 2.66 1.55
N ARG A 108 -0.80 3.78 1.21
CA ARG A 108 0.67 3.85 1.07
C ARG A 108 1.41 3.69 2.39
N PHE A 109 0.77 3.93 3.53
CA PHE A 109 1.35 3.61 4.83
C PHE A 109 1.66 2.12 4.97
N PHE A 110 0.78 1.23 4.50
CA PHE A 110 1.01 -0.21 4.59
C PHE A 110 2.18 -0.68 3.72
N ASP A 111 2.38 -0.06 2.55
CA ASP A 111 3.55 -0.33 1.69
C ASP A 111 4.85 0.11 2.35
N TRP A 112 4.83 1.26 3.02
CA TRP A 112 6.00 1.79 3.71
C TRP A 112 6.37 0.94 4.93
N PHE A 113 5.38 0.64 5.79
CA PHE A 113 5.61 -0.11 7.03
C PHE A 113 5.96 -1.58 6.80
N HIS A 114 5.45 -2.19 5.73
CA HIS A 114 5.87 -3.54 5.34
C HIS A 114 7.35 -3.61 4.93
N GLN A 115 7.91 -2.52 4.39
CA GLN A 115 9.34 -2.44 4.11
C GLN A 115 10.15 -2.27 5.40
N ILE A 116 9.70 -1.42 6.32
CA ILE A 116 10.34 -1.24 7.64
C ILE A 116 10.36 -2.58 8.39
N GLU A 117 9.24 -3.30 8.46
CA GLU A 117 9.14 -4.63 9.08
C GLU A 117 10.21 -5.61 8.56
N LYS A 118 10.40 -5.66 7.24
CA LYS A 118 11.41 -6.53 6.61
C LYS A 118 12.83 -6.14 6.97
N LEU A 119 13.12 -4.84 7.04
CA LEU A 119 14.44 -4.32 7.37
C LEU A 119 14.80 -4.53 8.84
N GLU A 120 13.82 -4.41 9.73
CA GLU A 120 14.04 -4.58 11.16
C GLU A 120 14.14 -6.04 11.62
N HIS A 121 13.85 -7.02 10.74
CA HIS A 121 13.83 -8.46 11.06
C HIS A 121 12.99 -8.82 12.30
N LYS A 122 12.08 -7.95 12.73
CA LYS A 122 11.21 -8.18 13.88
C LYS A 122 10.06 -9.09 13.45
N SER A 123 10.25 -10.40 13.60
CA SER A 123 9.23 -11.41 13.28
C SER A 123 8.20 -11.65 14.41
N GLN A 124 8.13 -10.78 15.41
CA GLN A 124 7.47 -11.14 16.66
C GLN A 124 6.72 -9.98 17.33
N TYR A 125 5.40 -10.17 17.40
CA TYR A 125 4.45 -9.50 18.28
C TYR A 125 4.59 -7.97 18.36
N TYR A 126 4.00 -7.30 17.38
CA TYR A 126 3.64 -5.89 17.50
C TYR A 126 2.66 -5.75 18.66
N GLY A 127 2.79 -4.70 19.47
CA GLY A 127 1.81 -4.42 20.52
C GLY A 127 0.40 -4.56 19.95
N SER A 128 -0.48 -5.26 20.68
CA SER A 128 -1.81 -5.62 20.19
C SER A 128 -2.80 -4.61 20.72
N ILE A 129 -3.33 -3.76 19.83
CA ILE A 129 -4.52 -2.96 20.14
C ILE A 129 -5.74 -3.81 19.81
N ASP A 130 -6.69 -3.94 20.74
CA ASP A 130 -7.90 -4.72 20.52
C ASP A 130 -8.71 -4.18 19.34
N ASN A 131 -9.24 -5.09 18.50
CA ASN A 131 -10.00 -4.76 17.28
C ASN A 131 -9.22 -3.89 16.27
N CYS A 132 -7.90 -3.95 16.30
CA CYS A 132 -7.04 -3.24 15.38
C CYS A 132 -6.23 -4.23 14.54
N HIS A 133 -6.00 -3.89 13.26
CA HIS A 133 -5.14 -4.72 12.42
C HIS A 133 -3.71 -4.73 12.99
N PRO A 134 -3.02 -5.88 13.08
CA PRO A 134 -1.70 -5.96 13.72
C PRO A 134 -0.66 -5.00 13.14
N MET A 135 -0.69 -4.77 11.82
CA MET A 135 0.17 -3.77 11.17
C MET A 135 -0.20 -2.34 11.59
N VAL A 136 -1.49 -2.05 11.75
CA VAL A 136 -1.94 -0.70 12.17
C VAL A 136 -1.50 -0.45 13.60
N SER A 137 -1.60 -1.45 14.47
CA SER A 137 -1.05 -1.36 15.83
C SER A 137 0.47 -1.20 15.83
N TYR A 138 1.17 -1.93 14.96
CA TYR A 138 2.61 -1.74 14.79
C TYR A 138 2.96 -0.30 14.41
N MET A 139 2.25 0.26 13.43
CA MET A 139 2.48 1.62 12.99
C MET A 139 2.31 2.62 14.13
N PHE A 140 1.27 2.46 14.95
CA PHE A 140 1.04 3.29 16.13
C PHE A 140 2.25 3.27 17.08
N TYR A 141 2.64 2.08 17.53
CA TYR A 141 3.77 1.93 18.47
C TYR A 141 5.13 2.28 17.88
N HIS A 142 5.24 2.33 16.55
CA HIS A 142 6.45 2.82 15.90
C HIS A 142 6.56 4.35 15.99
N PHE A 143 5.44 5.06 15.99
CA PHE A 143 5.39 6.52 16.13
C PHE A 143 5.32 7.00 17.58
N ASP A 144 4.74 6.21 18.48
CA ASP A 144 4.66 6.49 19.92
C ASP A 144 6.04 6.34 20.58
N THR A 145 6.95 7.28 20.28
CA THR A 145 8.32 7.26 20.76
C THR A 145 8.40 7.57 22.25
N THR A 146 7.41 8.28 22.79
CA THR A 146 7.31 8.63 24.20
C THR A 146 6.65 7.52 25.05
N ASN A 147 5.97 6.56 24.42
CA ASN A 147 5.24 5.44 25.01
C ASN A 147 4.13 5.88 25.99
N ASP A 148 3.47 6.99 25.71
CA ASP A 148 2.34 7.51 26.50
C ASP A 148 0.97 7.14 25.90
N SER A 149 0.97 6.37 24.81
CA SER A 149 -0.24 5.92 24.10
C SER A 149 -1.06 7.06 23.50
N GLU A 150 -0.40 8.15 23.12
CA GLU A 150 -0.91 9.19 22.25
C GLU A 150 0.07 9.41 21.09
N LEU A 151 -0.42 9.86 19.95
CA LEU A 151 0.44 10.43 18.90
C LEU A 151 0.13 11.91 18.81
N ASN A 152 1.11 12.72 19.18
CA ASN A 152 1.02 14.18 19.07
C ASN A 152 1.71 14.70 17.78
N ASP A 153 1.60 16.01 17.54
CA ASP A 153 2.21 16.66 16.38
C ASP A 153 3.72 16.38 16.27
N ASP A 154 4.48 16.33 17.37
CA ASP A 154 5.93 16.09 17.34
C ASP A 154 6.28 14.63 16.95
N GLU A 155 5.46 13.66 17.35
CA GLU A 155 5.63 12.24 16.98
C GLU A 155 5.24 11.97 15.52
N LEU A 156 4.23 12.70 15.04
CA LEU A 156 3.78 12.66 13.65
C LEU A 156 4.64 13.53 12.72
N ASP A 157 5.42 14.49 13.25
CA ASP A 157 6.31 15.39 12.49
C ASP A 157 7.33 14.62 11.64
N SER A 158 7.75 13.45 12.13
CA SER A 158 8.61 12.51 11.40
C SER A 158 8.00 12.10 10.05
N ILE A 159 6.68 12.03 9.97
CA ILE A 159 5.92 11.68 8.76
C ILE A 159 5.77 12.90 7.86
N GLU A 160 5.47 14.06 8.46
CA GLU A 160 5.33 15.35 7.77
C GLU A 160 6.63 15.75 7.03
N HIS A 161 7.79 15.44 7.62
CA HIS A 161 9.10 15.75 7.05
C HIS A 161 9.65 14.68 6.08
N LEU A 162 9.11 13.44 6.09
CA LEU A 162 9.64 12.34 5.27
C LEU A 162 9.08 12.27 3.85
N LYS A 163 7.99 12.99 3.55
CA LYS A 163 7.47 13.11 2.19
C LYS A 163 6.85 14.49 2.02
N ASP A 164 7.14 15.15 0.90
CA ASP A 164 6.53 16.40 0.40
C ASP A 164 5.00 16.29 0.18
N GLU A 165 4.25 15.77 1.15
CA GLU A 165 2.82 15.47 1.03
C GLU A 165 2.04 16.46 1.87
N LEU A 166 1.75 17.58 1.21
CA LEU A 166 0.84 18.68 1.58
C LEU A 166 -0.47 18.25 2.30
N CYS A 167 -0.83 16.98 2.25
CA CYS A 167 -2.10 16.44 2.72
C CYS A 167 -2.01 15.52 3.94
N THR A 168 -0.82 15.28 4.49
CA THR A 168 -0.65 14.40 5.67
C THR A 168 -1.30 15.01 6.92
N ASP A 169 -1.06 16.28 7.20
CA ASP A 169 -1.64 16.96 8.37
C ASP A 169 -3.17 16.98 8.26
N ARG A 170 -3.69 17.25 7.05
CA ARG A 170 -5.13 17.22 6.76
C ARG A 170 -5.71 15.83 6.88
N PHE A 171 -4.94 14.80 6.57
CA PHE A 171 -5.34 13.42 6.74
C PHE A 171 -5.51 13.09 8.22
N PHE A 172 -4.52 13.38 9.06
CA PHE A 172 -4.59 13.10 10.50
C PHE A 172 -5.64 13.95 11.22
N GLN A 173 -5.87 15.20 10.78
CA GLN A 173 -7.02 16.00 11.25
C GLN A 173 -8.39 15.36 10.98
N ARG A 174 -8.51 14.48 9.97
CA ARG A 174 -9.74 13.71 9.73
C ARG A 174 -9.79 12.41 10.54
N CYS A 175 -8.64 11.96 11.07
CA CYS A 175 -8.56 10.81 11.97
C CYS A 175 -8.89 11.20 13.42
N ASP A 176 -8.60 12.43 13.81
CA ASP A 176 -8.90 13.03 15.12
C ASP A 176 -10.41 13.34 15.24
N HIS A 177 -11.15 12.48 15.96
CA HIS A 177 -12.62 12.54 16.02
C HIS A 177 -13.12 13.53 17.05
N ASP A 178 -12.37 13.74 18.14
CA ASP A 178 -12.75 14.64 19.21
C ASP A 178 -12.09 16.04 19.11
N GLY A 179 -11.14 16.20 18.19
CA GLY A 179 -10.53 17.47 17.79
C GLY A 179 -9.48 17.97 18.79
N ASP A 180 -8.90 17.08 19.59
CA ASP A 180 -7.94 17.44 20.63
C ASP A 180 -6.48 17.53 20.14
N LYS A 181 -6.26 17.27 18.83
CA LYS A 181 -4.97 17.24 18.14
C LYS A 181 -4.05 16.12 18.59
N ARG A 182 -4.61 15.05 19.13
CA ARG A 182 -3.90 13.84 19.47
C ARG A 182 -4.60 12.69 18.75
N LEU A 183 -3.85 11.65 18.43
CA LEU A 183 -4.45 10.41 17.96
C LEU A 183 -4.25 9.34 19.01
N PHE A 184 -5.35 8.89 19.59
CA PHE A 184 -5.36 7.74 20.48
C PHE A 184 -5.42 6.43 19.69
N PRO A 185 -5.09 5.28 20.30
CA PRO A 185 -5.15 3.96 19.68
C PRO A 185 -6.45 3.69 18.92
N TYR A 186 -7.59 4.10 19.48
CA TYR A 186 -8.90 3.87 18.87
C TYR A 186 -9.09 4.70 17.59
N GLU A 187 -8.68 5.97 17.58
CA GLU A 187 -8.80 6.89 16.44
C GLU A 187 -7.89 6.46 15.30
N TRP A 188 -6.67 6.09 15.66
CA TRP A 188 -5.71 5.52 14.74
C TRP A 188 -6.26 4.28 14.06
N CYS A 189 -6.71 3.29 14.84
CA CYS A 189 -7.26 2.05 14.31
C CYS A 189 -8.50 2.28 13.44
N ASN A 190 -9.40 3.17 13.88
CA ASN A 190 -10.58 3.57 13.12
C ASN A 190 -10.21 4.28 11.80
N CYS A 191 -9.15 5.09 11.78
CA CYS A 191 -8.73 5.80 10.58
C CYS A 191 -8.17 4.86 9.49
N PHE A 192 -7.53 3.77 9.89
CA PHE A 192 -6.97 2.77 8.99
C PHE A 192 -7.86 1.55 8.74
N GLN A 193 -9.06 1.46 9.35
CA GLN A 193 -9.93 0.27 9.24
C GLN A 193 -10.33 -0.07 7.80
N TYR A 194 -10.44 0.93 6.92
CA TYR A 194 -10.78 0.77 5.49
C TYR A 194 -9.55 0.85 4.57
N ALA A 195 -8.36 0.78 5.13
CA ALA A 195 -7.15 0.72 4.32
C ALA A 195 -7.07 -0.64 3.63
N LEU A 196 -6.76 -0.62 2.34
CA LEU A 196 -6.54 -1.85 1.61
C LEU A 196 -5.07 -2.22 1.66
N LEU A 197 -4.82 -3.46 2.04
CA LEU A 197 -3.49 -4.01 2.11
C LEU A 197 -2.95 -4.23 0.68
N PRO A 198 -1.63 -4.25 0.46
CA PRO A 198 -1.05 -4.13 -0.88
C PRO A 198 -1.52 -5.20 -1.88
N CYS A 199 -1.72 -6.45 -1.43
CA CYS A 199 -2.21 -7.51 -2.30
C CYS A 199 -3.72 -7.38 -2.59
N GLU A 200 -4.50 -6.96 -1.60
CA GLU A 200 -5.94 -6.75 -1.74
C GLU A 200 -6.25 -5.57 -2.66
N LEU A 201 -5.51 -4.47 -2.51
CA LEU A 201 -5.61 -3.29 -3.37
C LEU A 201 -5.37 -3.67 -4.83
N TYR A 202 -4.32 -4.43 -5.10
CA TYR A 202 -4.00 -4.93 -6.44
C TYR A 202 -5.14 -5.79 -7.01
N ASN A 203 -5.66 -6.74 -6.22
CA ASN A 203 -6.75 -7.62 -6.66
C ASN A 203 -8.05 -6.86 -6.94
N ARG A 204 -8.39 -5.87 -6.11
CA ARG A 204 -9.56 -5.00 -6.34
C ARG A 204 -9.43 -4.19 -7.62
N ASP A 205 -8.25 -3.63 -7.86
CA ASP A 205 -8.00 -2.81 -9.06
C ASP A 205 -8.00 -3.68 -10.32
N LEU A 206 -7.52 -4.92 -10.23
CA LEU A 206 -7.73 -5.94 -11.27
C LEU A 206 -9.23 -6.19 -11.50
N ASP A 207 -10.02 -6.44 -10.47
CA ASP A 207 -11.47 -6.70 -10.61
C ASP A 207 -12.21 -5.55 -11.31
N LYS A 208 -11.86 -4.29 -10.97
CA LYS A 208 -12.38 -3.10 -11.67
C LYS A 208 -11.94 -3.03 -13.14
N ALA A 209 -10.71 -3.43 -13.45
CA ALA A 209 -10.21 -3.47 -14.82
C ALA A 209 -10.87 -4.58 -15.65
N TYR A 210 -11.10 -5.75 -15.06
CA TYR A 210 -11.79 -6.91 -15.65
C TYR A 210 -13.23 -6.58 -16.06
N TRP A 211 -13.96 -5.84 -15.23
CA TRP A 211 -15.32 -5.39 -15.55
C TRP A 211 -15.36 -4.47 -16.80
N ASN A 212 -14.28 -3.72 -17.04
CA ASN A 212 -14.22 -2.71 -18.11
C ASN A 212 -13.57 -3.20 -19.42
N LYS A 213 -12.79 -4.28 -19.41
CA LYS A 213 -12.21 -4.93 -20.60
C LYS A 213 -12.04 -6.43 -20.38
N SER A 214 -12.49 -7.25 -21.35
CA SER A 214 -12.25 -8.70 -21.36
C SER A 214 -10.75 -8.98 -21.50
N MET A 215 -10.08 -9.28 -20.38
CA MET A 215 -8.66 -9.61 -20.33
C MET A 215 -8.44 -10.99 -19.70
N GLU A 216 -8.60 -12.05 -20.48
CA GLU A 216 -8.30 -13.42 -20.03
C GLU A 216 -6.79 -13.59 -19.77
N GLY A 217 -6.42 -14.22 -18.64
CA GLY A 217 -5.05 -14.66 -18.36
C GLY A 217 -4.11 -13.67 -17.64
N ILE A 218 -4.63 -12.66 -16.94
CA ILE A 218 -3.86 -11.77 -16.05
C ILE A 218 -3.55 -12.47 -14.71
N PHE A 219 -2.33 -12.24 -14.21
CA PHE A 219 -1.85 -12.74 -12.92
C PHE A 219 -2.65 -12.15 -11.75
N ARG A 220 -3.25 -13.01 -10.92
CA ARG A 220 -3.86 -12.63 -9.64
C ARG A 220 -2.96 -13.11 -8.48
N PRO A 221 -2.29 -12.22 -7.73
CA PRO A 221 -1.45 -12.61 -6.60
C PRO A 221 -2.28 -13.24 -5.48
N ARG A 222 -1.67 -14.22 -4.80
CA ARG A 222 -2.20 -14.76 -3.54
C ARG A 222 -1.87 -13.81 -2.40
N CYS A 223 -2.87 -13.53 -1.58
CA CYS A 223 -2.70 -12.77 -0.36
C CYS A 223 -2.55 -13.74 0.82
N ASN A 224 -1.66 -13.41 1.76
CA ASN A 224 -1.56 -14.11 3.03
C ASN A 224 -2.68 -13.66 3.98
N SER A 225 -2.73 -14.25 5.18
CA SER A 225 -3.73 -13.93 6.19
C SER A 225 -3.75 -12.47 6.64
N ASN A 226 -2.66 -11.73 6.39
CA ASN A 226 -2.46 -10.34 6.78
C ASN A 226 -2.60 -9.39 5.58
N GLY A 227 -3.22 -9.82 4.47
CA GLY A 227 -3.49 -9.03 3.26
C GLY A 227 -2.26 -8.61 2.43
N TYR A 228 -1.07 -9.12 2.77
CA TYR A 228 0.16 -8.94 1.99
C TYR A 228 0.34 -10.06 0.97
N TYR A 229 1.24 -9.85 0.01
CA TYR A 229 1.62 -10.90 -0.93
C TYR A 229 2.14 -12.13 -0.18
N ALA A 230 1.49 -13.28 -0.39
CA ALA A 230 1.95 -14.53 0.18
C ALA A 230 3.31 -14.90 -0.43
N SER A 231 4.32 -15.11 0.41
CA SER A 231 5.49 -15.90 0.01
C SER A 231 5.06 -17.37 -0.11
N ARG A 232 5.82 -18.15 -0.87
CA ARG A 232 5.62 -19.59 -0.92
C ARG A 232 5.71 -20.26 0.44
#